data_AF-A0ABD4W4K1-F1
#
_entry.id   AF-A0ABD4W4K1-F1
#
_cell.length_a   1.000
_cell.length_b   1.000
_cell.length_c   1.000
_cell.angle_alpha   90.00
_cell.angle_beta   90.00
_cell.angle_gamma   90.00
#
_symmetry.space_group_name_H-M   'P 1'
#
loop_
_entity.id
_entity.type
_entity.pdbx_description
1 polymer ?
#
loop_
_entity_poly.entity_id
_entity_poly.type
_entity_poly.pdbx_seq_one_letter_code
_entity_poly.pdbx_strand_id
1 'polypeptide(L)'
;ERELQLCGYFAIVTSEKMTASEALNLYKSRDISEKLFGSDKTFLGNRSFRVASSQAAEAKIFIQFIALIIRARIYTLLRKRKAEMPGKPNYLSVPSALKELEKIELIRQPNGNYKLD
;
A
#
# COMPACT_ATOMS: atom_id res chain seq x y z
N GLU A 1 -33.06 -10.59 -17.40
CA GLU A 1 -33.64 -11.47 -16.36
C GLU A 1 -32.70 -12.55 -15.85
N ARG A 2 -32.05 -13.37 -16.69
CA ARG A 2 -31.16 -14.46 -16.25
C ARG A 2 -29.93 -14.00 -15.44
N GLU A 3 -29.39 -12.82 -15.74
CA GLU A 3 -28.25 -12.25 -15.00
C GLU A 3 -28.64 -11.80 -13.58
N LEU A 4 -29.84 -11.24 -13.39
CA LEU A 4 -30.32 -10.80 -12.08
C LEU A 4 -30.58 -11.99 -11.13
N GLN A 5 -30.93 -13.17 -11.65
CA GLN A 5 -31.08 -14.39 -10.86
C GLN A 5 -29.75 -14.93 -10.30
N LEU A 6 -28.61 -14.51 -10.86
CA LEU A 6 -27.27 -14.91 -10.40
C LEU A 6 -26.62 -13.84 -9.51
N CYS A 7 -27.27 -12.70 -9.30
CA CYS A 7 -26.75 -11.65 -8.43
C CYS A 7 -26.93 -12.04 -6.96
N GLY A 8 -25.82 -12.07 -6.22
CA GLY A 8 -25.84 -12.18 -4.77
C GLY A 8 -26.23 -10.87 -4.08
N TYR A 9 -26.70 -10.95 -2.84
CA TYR A 9 -26.93 -9.78 -1.99
C TYR A 9 -25.67 -9.47 -1.18
N PHE A 10 -25.40 -8.18 -0.96
CA PHE A 10 -24.32 -7.70 -0.10
C PHE A 10 -24.87 -6.67 0.87
N ALA A 11 -24.57 -6.84 2.17
CA ALA A 11 -24.97 -5.94 3.22
C ALA A 11 -23.75 -5.57 4.08
N ILE A 12 -23.65 -4.29 4.46
CA ILE A 12 -22.67 -3.79 5.43
C ILE A 12 -23.42 -3.51 6.73
N VAL A 13 -22.97 -4.11 7.83
CA VAL A 13 -23.49 -3.86 9.17
C VAL A 13 -22.41 -3.17 9.99
N THR A 14 -22.78 -2.11 10.71
CA THR A 14 -21.87 -1.34 11.58
C THR A 14 -22.56 -1.04 12.91
N SER A 15 -21.79 -1.06 14.00
CA SER A 15 -22.26 -0.68 15.35
C SER A 15 -22.26 0.83 15.57
N GLU A 16 -21.58 1.57 14.71
CA GLU A 16 -21.35 3.01 14.85
C GLU A 16 -22.36 3.81 14.01
N LYS A 17 -22.80 4.97 14.53
CA LYS A 17 -23.69 5.87 13.80
C LYS A 17 -22.91 6.60 12.71
N MET A 18 -23.16 6.25 11.46
CA MET A 18 -22.52 6.85 10.28
C MET A 18 -23.43 6.83 9.07
N THR A 19 -23.07 7.58 8.03
CA THR A 19 -23.75 7.54 6.74
C THR A 19 -23.41 6.27 5.95
N ALA A 20 -24.30 5.87 5.04
CA ALA A 20 -24.04 4.74 4.15
C ALA A 20 -22.75 4.92 3.32
N SER A 21 -22.44 6.15 2.91
CA SER A 21 -21.21 6.46 2.18
C SER A 21 -19.96 6.26 3.04
N GLU A 22 -20.00 6.66 4.32
CA GLU A 22 -18.88 6.44 5.25
C GLU A 22 -18.67 4.96 5.51
N ALA A 23 -19.75 4.21 5.78
CA ALA A 23 -19.70 2.76 5.96
C ALA A 23 -19.08 2.06 4.74
N LEU A 24 -19.50 2.46 3.54
CA LEU A 24 -18.95 1.93 2.29
C LEU A 24 -17.47 2.28 2.11
N ASN A 25 -17.06 3.50 2.45
CA ASN A 25 -15.67 3.94 2.35
C ASN A 25 -14.77 3.19 3.34
N LEU A 26 -15.23 2.96 4.58
CA LEU A 26 -14.53 2.14 5.57
C LEU A 26 -14.43 0.68 5.12
N TYR A 27 -15.50 0.11 4.57
CA TYR A 27 -15.44 -1.25 4.03
C TYR A 27 -14.43 -1.36 2.86
N LYS A 28 -14.43 -0.38 1.95
CA LYS A 28 -13.47 -0.32 0.85
C LYS A 28 -12.02 -0.14 1.32
N SER A 29 -11.78 0.54 2.45
CA SER A 29 -10.43 0.67 2.99
C SER A 29 -9.89 -0.68 3.49
N ARG A 30 -10.76 -1.56 4.00
CA ARG A 30 -10.41 -2.95 4.35
C ARG A 30 -9.94 -3.76 3.14
N ASP A 31 -10.68 -3.69 2.03
CA ASP A 31 -10.31 -4.35 0.77
C ASP A 31 -8.93 -3.89 0.25
N ILE A 32 -8.59 -2.61 0.44
CA ILE A 32 -7.26 -2.09 0.08
C ILE A 32 -6.17 -2.75 0.94
N SER A 33 -6.40 -2.91 2.25
CA SER A 33 -5.47 -3.63 3.12
C SER A 33 -5.29 -5.09 2.68
N GLU A 34 -6.38 -5.79 2.37
CA GLU A 34 -6.33 -7.17 1.85
C GLU A 34 -5.55 -7.27 0.55
N LYS A 35 -5.79 -6.36 -0.40
CA LYS A 35 -5.02 -6.27 -1.65
C LYS A 35 -3.55 -5.96 -1.39
N LEU A 36 -3.23 -5.16 -0.36
CA LEU A 36 -1.86 -4.86 0.03
C LEU A 36 -1.16 -6.14 0.52
N PHE A 37 -1.78 -6.93 1.40
CA PHE A 37 -1.27 -8.23 1.84
C PHE A 37 -1.21 -9.27 0.71
N GLY A 38 -2.14 -9.23 -0.24
CA GLY A 38 -2.05 -10.03 -1.46
C GLY A 38 -0.83 -9.65 -2.29
N SER A 39 -0.58 -8.34 -2.44
CA SER A 39 0.57 -7.81 -3.16
C SER A 39 1.90 -8.10 -2.46
N ASP A 40 1.94 -8.24 -1.13
CA ASP A 40 3.14 -8.66 -0.36
C ASP A 40 3.73 -9.97 -0.90
N LYS A 41 2.87 -10.98 -1.09
CA LYS A 41 3.28 -12.31 -1.59
C LYS A 41 4.00 -12.23 -2.94
N THR A 42 3.61 -11.28 -3.79
CA THR A 42 4.15 -11.12 -5.15
C THR A 42 5.29 -10.10 -5.20
N PHE A 43 5.15 -8.96 -4.53
CA PHE A 43 6.03 -7.80 -4.62
C PHE A 43 7.22 -7.88 -3.66
N LEU A 44 7.02 -8.42 -2.46
CA LEU A 44 8.07 -8.61 -1.44
C LEU A 44 8.62 -10.05 -1.43
N GLY A 45 8.30 -10.83 -2.46
CA GLY A 45 8.87 -12.17 -2.68
C GLY A 45 8.42 -13.22 -1.66
N ASN A 46 7.26 -13.02 -1.03
CA ASN A 46 6.79 -13.84 0.08
C ASN A 46 5.93 -15.04 -0.31
N ARG A 47 5.83 -15.36 -1.61
CA ARG A 47 5.21 -16.60 -2.07
C ARG A 47 5.89 -17.83 -1.45
N SER A 48 7.18 -17.74 -1.13
CA SER A 48 7.91 -18.74 -0.35
C SER A 48 8.94 -18.03 0.53
N PHE A 49 8.99 -18.37 1.83
CA PHE A 49 9.92 -17.71 2.76
C PHE A 49 11.39 -17.98 2.42
N ARG A 50 11.73 -19.18 1.93
CA ARG A 50 13.12 -19.60 1.58
C ARG A 50 14.13 -19.29 2.70
N VAL A 51 13.80 -19.68 3.93
CA VAL A 51 14.66 -19.51 5.11
C VAL A 51 14.95 -20.85 5.76
N ALA A 52 16.11 -20.95 6.44
CA ALA A 52 16.59 -22.19 7.03
C ALA A 52 16.03 -22.51 8.43
N SER A 53 15.38 -21.54 9.10
CA SER A 53 14.82 -21.71 10.44
C SER A 53 13.50 -20.96 10.63
N SER A 54 12.73 -21.37 11.64
CA SER A 54 11.50 -20.69 12.07
C SER A 54 11.79 -19.26 12.53
N GLN A 55 12.85 -19.07 13.31
CA GLN A 55 13.25 -17.75 13.79
C GLN A 55 13.56 -16.77 12.65
N ALA A 56 14.23 -17.24 11.58
CA ALA A 56 14.45 -16.43 10.39
C ALA A 56 13.15 -16.11 9.63
N ALA A 57 12.16 -17.03 9.65
CA ALA A 57 10.85 -16.79 9.07
C ALA A 57 10.09 -15.70 9.84
N GLU A 58 10.09 -15.76 11.17
CA GLU A 58 9.46 -14.77 12.05
C GLU A 58 10.08 -13.38 11.85
N ALA A 59 11.41 -13.29 11.84
CA ALA A 59 12.11 -12.02 11.58
C ALA A 59 11.76 -11.44 10.19
N LYS A 60 11.66 -12.31 9.17
CA LYS A 60 11.27 -11.89 7.81
C LYS A 60 9.83 -11.37 7.78
N ILE A 61 8.88 -12.05 8.42
CA ILE A 61 7.49 -11.60 8.54
C ILE A 61 7.43 -10.24 9.26
N PHE A 62 8.21 -10.06 10.32
CA PHE A 62 8.25 -8.82 11.08
C PHE A 62 8.73 -7.63 10.24
N ILE A 63 9.85 -7.78 9.53
CA ILE A 63 10.38 -6.74 8.64
C ILE A 63 9.38 -6.41 7.52
N GLN A 64 8.71 -7.42 6.97
CA GLN A 64 7.69 -7.21 5.94
C GLN A 64 6.48 -6.46 6.46
N PHE A 65 6.04 -6.75 7.68
CA PHE A 65 4.96 -6.01 8.31
C PHE A 65 5.29 -4.51 8.42
N ILE A 66 6.52 -4.17 8.82
CA ILE A 66 7.01 -2.78 8.83
C ILE A 66 7.00 -2.18 7.42
N ALA A 67 7.51 -2.91 6.42
CA ALA A 67 7.51 -2.45 5.03
C ALA A 67 6.09 -2.16 4.51
N LEU A 68 5.10 -2.98 4.88
CA LEU A 68 3.70 -2.78 4.51
C LEU A 68 3.08 -1.55 5.17
N ILE A 69 3.42 -1.25 6.43
CA ILE A 69 2.98 -0.01 7.10
C ILE A 69 3.49 1.22 6.34
N ILE A 70 4.79 1.24 6.01
CA ILE A 70 5.41 2.34 5.26
C ILE A 70 4.74 2.49 3.89
N ARG A 71 4.54 1.37 3.17
CA ARG A 71 3.88 1.34 1.87
C ARG A 71 2.44 1.88 1.95
N ALA A 72 1.67 1.46 2.96
CA ALA A 72 0.30 1.93 3.18
C ALA A 72 0.25 3.44 3.48
N ARG A 73 1.23 3.95 4.24
CA ARG A 73 1.36 5.38 4.51
C ARG A 73 1.62 6.17 3.23
N ILE A 74 2.58 5.75 2.40
CA ILE A 74 2.89 6.39 1.11
C ILE A 74 1.63 6.40 0.22
N TYR A 75 0.95 5.26 0.10
CA TYR A 75 -0.29 5.16 -0.68
C TYR A 75 -1.35 6.16 -0.23
N THR A 76 -1.58 6.26 1.08
CA THR A 76 -2.58 7.17 1.67
C THR A 76 -2.25 8.63 1.37
N LEU A 77 -0.97 9.02 1.51
CA LEU A 77 -0.50 10.37 1.20
C LEU A 77 -0.65 10.69 -0.29
N LEU A 78 -0.25 9.79 -1.18
CA LEU A 78 -0.39 9.96 -2.63
C LEU A 78 -1.86 10.08 -3.04
N ARG A 79 -2.76 9.29 -2.43
CA ARG A 79 -4.21 9.38 -2.69
C ARG A 79 -4.79 10.70 -2.24
N LYS A 80 -4.43 11.17 -1.05
CA LYS A 80 -4.86 12.48 -0.55
C LYS A 80 -4.41 13.59 -1.51
N ARG A 81 -3.13 13.58 -1.89
CA ARG A 81 -2.57 14.57 -2.82
C ARG A 81 -3.23 14.51 -4.20
N LYS A 82 -3.53 13.30 -4.71
CA LYS A 82 -4.23 13.11 -5.99
C LYS A 82 -5.65 13.68 -5.97
N ALA A 83 -6.35 13.61 -4.83
CA ALA A 83 -7.70 14.17 -4.69
C ALA A 83 -7.70 15.70 -4.68
N GLU A 84 -6.60 16.32 -4.22
CA GLU A 84 -6.41 17.79 -4.20
C GLU A 84 -5.95 18.36 -5.55
N MET A 85 -5.57 17.52 -6.52
CA MET A 85 -5.11 17.97 -7.83
C MET A 85 -6.29 18.16 -8.80
N PRO A 86 -6.29 19.25 -9.60
CA PRO A 86 -7.32 19.47 -10.62
C PRO A 86 -7.23 18.46 -11.79
N GLY A 87 -6.07 17.81 -11.98
CA GLY A 87 -5.88 16.70 -12.91
C GLY A 87 -5.94 15.34 -12.19
N LYS A 88 -6.27 14.27 -12.92
CA LYS A 88 -6.13 12.88 -12.45
C LYS A 88 -4.82 12.27 -12.99
N PRO A 89 -3.65 12.64 -12.45
CA PRO A 89 -2.39 12.07 -12.92
C PRO A 89 -2.34 10.57 -12.66
N ASN A 90 -1.88 9.82 -13.66
CA ASN A 90 -1.71 8.37 -13.57
C ASN A 90 -0.36 7.96 -12.96
N TYR A 91 0.56 8.92 -12.74
CA TYR A 91 1.89 8.66 -12.21
C TYR A 91 1.99 8.66 -10.67
N LEU A 92 0.93 9.07 -9.94
CA LEU A 92 0.90 9.04 -8.47
C LEU A 92 0.63 7.62 -7.93
N SER A 93 1.54 6.71 -8.24
CA SER A 93 1.56 5.33 -7.75
C SER A 93 2.69 5.12 -6.75
N VAL A 94 2.54 4.16 -5.82
CA VAL A 94 3.59 3.87 -4.85
C VAL A 94 4.90 3.41 -5.53
N PRO A 95 4.89 2.49 -6.53
CA PRO A 95 6.12 2.14 -7.23
C PRO A 95 6.80 3.33 -7.91
N SER A 96 6.03 4.24 -8.53
CA SER A 96 6.58 5.46 -9.14
C SER A 96 7.23 6.36 -8.09
N ALA A 97 6.57 6.57 -6.95
CA ALA A 97 7.13 7.37 -5.87
C ALA A 97 8.42 6.78 -5.30
N LEU A 98 8.50 5.45 -5.14
CA LEU A 98 9.72 4.78 -4.71
C LEU A 98 10.87 4.98 -5.71
N LYS A 99 10.61 4.87 -7.02
CA LYS A 99 11.61 5.17 -8.06
C LYS A 99 12.11 6.62 -8.04
N GLU A 100 11.26 7.57 -7.66
CA GLU A 100 11.68 8.96 -7.50
C GLU A 100 12.55 9.14 -6.24
N LEU A 101 12.24 8.42 -5.16
CA LEU A 101 13.07 8.42 -3.95
C LEU A 101 14.44 7.77 -4.17
N GLU A 102 14.53 6.78 -5.06
CA GLU A 102 15.80 6.15 -5.45
C GLU A 102 16.78 7.13 -6.12
N LYS A 103 16.30 8.25 -6.68
CA LYS A 103 17.16 9.29 -7.27
C LYS A 103 17.86 10.15 -6.22
N ILE A 104 17.39 10.12 -4.97
CA ILE A 104 17.99 10.90 -3.89
C ILE A 104 19.28 10.20 -3.50
N GLU A 105 20.41 10.75 -3.95
CA GLU A 105 21.73 10.18 -3.72
C GLU A 105 22.58 11.13 -2.87
N LEU A 106 23.48 10.56 -2.07
CA LEU A 106 24.43 11.31 -1.27
C LEU A 106 25.75 11.45 -2.04
N ILE A 107 26.01 12.64 -2.60
CA ILE A 107 27.23 12.91 -3.35
C ILE A 107 28.31 13.44 -2.42
N ARG A 108 29.50 12.82 -2.48
CA ARG A 108 30.69 13.32 -1.80
C ARG A 108 31.39 14.36 -2.68
N GLN A 109 31.47 15.59 -2.19
CA GLN A 109 32.19 16.68 -2.85
C GLN A 109 33.72 16.56 -2.67
N PRO A 110 34.52 17.19 -3.53
CA PRO A 110 35.99 17.16 -3.45
C PRO A 110 36.57 17.68 -2.13
N ASN A 111 35.85 18.56 -1.44
CA ASN A 111 36.19 19.09 -0.11
C ASN A 111 35.90 18.10 1.04
N GLY A 112 35.40 16.90 0.73
CA GLY A 112 35.05 15.87 1.72
C GLY A 112 33.64 15.99 2.30
N ASN A 113 32.88 17.04 1.97
CA ASN A 113 31.50 17.22 2.43
C ASN A 113 30.51 16.37 1.62
N TYR A 114 29.46 15.89 2.29
CA TYR A 114 28.37 15.18 1.63
C TYR A 114 27.20 16.13 1.37
N LYS A 115 26.58 16.02 0.20
CA LYS A 115 25.38 16.76 -0.19
C LYS A 115 24.36 15.79 -0.77
N LEU A 116 23.09 15.99 -0.45
CA LEU A 116 21.97 15.33 -1.13
C LEU A 116 21.78 15.99 -2.49
N ASP A 117 21.77 15.16 -3.54
CA ASP A 117 21.37 15.55 -4.90
C ASP A 117 19.87 15.26 -5.12
#